data_AF-A0AA39HKZ1-F1
#
_entry.id   AF-A0AA39HKZ1-F1
#
_cell.length_a   1.000
_cell.length_b   1.000
_cell.length_c   1.000
_cell.angle_alpha   90.00
_cell.angle_beta   90.00
_cell.angle_gamma   90.00
#
_symmetry.space_group_name_H-M   'P 1'
#
loop_
_entity.id
_entity.type
_entity.pdbx_description
1 polymer ?
#
loop_
_entity_poly.entity_id
_entity_poly.type
_entity_poly.pdbx_seq_one_letter_code
_entity_poly.pdbx_strand_id
1 'polypeptide(L)'
;MFAPAFYQQPPLFCPTSPGHKELDVFIAELLSVAQSPFTVFVLRSASLQEKRGIKNVDKTLPLHGTLMEWATLLLQAAVTRGDAPQTAHQWKNAVLFVAEALRNQGLRPELLDELWFQANGHVLQFILARYVAISKEAKFFVAQRPLPAFFTGLLCFASHFAKHAVCLGMTPTQYLLKAQELFLQRPFHENGCKVFRKHGWTLYLNDRPDGVFIKTLHLKAAYHPKH
;
A
#
# COMPACT_ATOMS: atom_id res chain seq x y z
N MET A 1 28.38 -45.50 -34.96
CA MET A 1 29.44 -44.67 -34.37
C MET A 1 28.82 -43.39 -33.82
N PHE A 2 28.94 -43.23 -32.50
CA PHE A 2 28.82 -42.04 -31.64
C PHE A 2 27.61 -41.09 -31.76
N ALA A 3 26.75 -41.17 -30.73
CA ALA A 3 25.91 -40.08 -30.28
C ALA A 3 26.77 -38.96 -29.65
N PRO A 4 26.40 -37.67 -29.76
CA PRO A 4 27.00 -36.62 -28.95
C PRO A 4 26.28 -36.47 -27.61
N ALA A 5 27.09 -36.41 -26.57
CA ALA A 5 26.70 -36.34 -25.17
C ALA A 5 26.08 -34.99 -24.78
N PHE A 6 25.15 -35.08 -23.85
CA PHE A 6 24.62 -33.97 -23.05
C PHE A 6 25.74 -33.23 -22.31
N TYR A 7 25.76 -31.90 -22.42
CA TYR A 7 26.27 -31.04 -21.34
C TYR A 7 25.07 -30.26 -20.79
N GLN A 8 24.41 -30.83 -19.79
CA GLN A 8 23.60 -30.05 -18.86
C GLN A 8 24.57 -29.27 -17.99
N GLN A 9 24.66 -27.95 -18.20
CA GLN A 9 25.25 -27.07 -17.20
C GLN A 9 24.34 -27.12 -15.95
N PRO A 10 24.88 -27.38 -14.75
CA PRO A 10 24.10 -27.20 -13.54
C PRO A 10 23.73 -25.70 -13.42
N PRO A 11 22.51 -25.36 -12.97
CA PRO A 11 22.18 -23.97 -12.70
C PRO A 11 23.17 -23.44 -11.66
N LEU A 12 23.86 -22.36 -12.01
CA LEU A 12 24.69 -21.59 -11.09
C LEU A 12 23.82 -21.20 -9.90
N PHE A 13 24.02 -21.88 -8.77
CA PHE A 13 23.50 -21.47 -7.48
C PHE A 13 24.06 -20.07 -7.22
N CYS A 14 23.22 -19.06 -7.43
CA CYS A 14 23.52 -17.72 -6.98
C CYS A 14 23.43 -17.76 -5.45
N PRO A 15 24.53 -17.56 -4.70
CA PRO A 15 24.46 -17.52 -3.26
C PRO A 15 23.48 -16.42 -2.87
N THR A 16 22.45 -16.77 -2.10
CA THR A 16 21.46 -15.83 -1.60
C THR A 16 22.18 -14.68 -0.91
N SER A 17 22.05 -13.48 -1.49
CA SER A 17 22.61 -12.25 -0.94
C SER A 17 22.22 -12.14 0.56
N PRO A 18 23.09 -11.66 1.45
CA PRO A 18 22.81 -11.59 2.89
C PRO A 18 21.46 -10.92 3.23
N GLY A 19 21.07 -9.91 2.45
CA GLY A 19 19.78 -9.22 2.61
C GLY A 19 18.55 -10.05 2.24
N HIS A 20 18.70 -11.14 1.46
CA HIS A 20 17.60 -12.08 1.20
C HIS A 20 17.32 -12.95 2.42
N LYS A 21 18.37 -13.50 3.04
CA LYS A 21 18.23 -14.35 4.23
C LYS A 21 17.57 -13.60 5.40
N GLU A 22 17.96 -12.35 5.61
CA GLU A 22 17.38 -11.50 6.65
C GLU A 22 15.88 -11.22 6.42
N LEU A 23 15.46 -11.07 5.15
CA LEU A 23 14.04 -10.90 4.81
C LEU A 23 13.26 -12.19 4.99
N ASP A 24 13.85 -13.34 4.67
CA ASP A 24 13.17 -14.63 4.84
C ASP A 24 13.00 -15.00 6.31
N VAL A 25 13.98 -14.70 7.18
CA VAL A 25 13.84 -14.83 8.64
C VAL A 25 12.71 -13.94 9.16
N PHE A 26 12.70 -12.67 8.78
CA PHE A 26 11.64 -11.73 9.16
C PHE A 26 10.24 -12.21 8.72
N ILE A 27 10.10 -12.73 7.49
CA ILE A 27 8.82 -13.29 7.04
C ILE A 27 8.45 -14.55 7.84
N ALA A 28 9.41 -15.40 8.21
CA ALA A 28 9.16 -16.57 9.05
C ALA A 28 8.66 -16.18 10.46
N GLU A 29 9.21 -15.11 11.04
CA GLU A 29 8.73 -14.53 12.30
C GLU A 29 7.27 -14.07 12.17
N LEU A 30 6.93 -13.28 11.14
CA LEU A 30 5.54 -12.89 10.91
C LEU A 30 4.61 -14.08 10.69
N LEU A 31 5.06 -15.11 9.99
CA LEU A 31 4.28 -16.33 9.76
C LEU A 31 3.98 -17.08 11.07
N SER A 32 4.86 -17.01 12.07
CA SER A 32 4.66 -17.65 13.38
C SER A 32 3.55 -17.00 14.22
N VAL A 33 3.26 -15.71 13.96
CA VAL A 33 2.23 -14.94 14.67
C VAL A 33 1.00 -14.66 13.82
N ALA A 34 1.02 -15.03 12.54
CA ALA A 34 -0.11 -14.90 11.62
C ALA A 34 -1.19 -15.93 11.96
N GLN A 35 -2.42 -15.45 12.20
CA GLN A 35 -3.55 -16.32 12.57
C GLN A 35 -4.38 -16.75 11.35
N SER A 36 -4.53 -15.86 10.36
CA SER A 36 -5.32 -16.15 9.16
C SER A 36 -4.52 -16.89 8.08
N PRO A 37 -5.07 -17.99 7.52
CA PRO A 37 -4.50 -18.66 6.34
C PRO A 37 -4.30 -17.70 5.16
N PHE A 38 -5.12 -16.65 5.07
CA PHE A 38 -5.02 -15.63 4.05
C PHE A 38 -3.75 -14.80 4.22
N THR A 39 -3.44 -14.36 5.44
CA THR A 39 -2.19 -13.65 5.76
C THR A 39 -0.98 -14.52 5.44
N VAL A 40 -1.03 -15.81 5.82
CA VAL A 40 0.03 -16.77 5.53
C VAL A 40 0.28 -16.89 4.03
N PHE A 41 -0.78 -17.03 3.23
CA PHE A 41 -0.67 -17.08 1.78
C PHE A 41 -0.06 -15.81 1.20
N VAL A 42 -0.50 -14.64 1.66
CA VAL A 42 0.03 -13.33 1.22
C VAL A 42 1.52 -13.19 1.54
N LEU A 43 1.93 -13.54 2.76
CA LEU A 43 3.33 -13.43 3.18
C LEU A 43 4.25 -14.39 2.42
N ARG A 44 3.79 -15.61 2.15
CA ARG A 44 4.54 -16.61 1.36
C ARG A 44 4.67 -16.24 -0.11
N SER A 45 3.66 -15.60 -0.68
CA SER A 45 3.65 -15.19 -2.10
C SER A 45 4.34 -13.85 -2.36
N ALA A 46 4.75 -13.13 -1.32
CA ALA A 46 5.37 -11.82 -1.44
C ALA A 46 6.69 -11.88 -2.23
N SER A 47 6.79 -11.08 -3.29
CA SER A 47 8.05 -10.85 -4.00
C SER A 47 9.09 -10.19 -3.10
N LEU A 48 10.37 -10.22 -3.50
CA LEU A 48 11.45 -9.57 -2.75
C LEU A 48 11.18 -8.09 -2.46
N GLN A 49 10.62 -7.37 -3.45
CA GLN A 49 10.28 -5.95 -3.29
C GLN A 49 9.14 -5.75 -2.28
N GLU A 50 8.14 -6.64 -2.29
CA GLU A 50 7.04 -6.59 -1.32
C GLU A 50 7.51 -6.95 0.09
N LYS A 51 8.36 -7.96 0.25
CA LYS A 51 8.99 -8.30 1.55
C LYS A 51 9.73 -7.10 2.14
N ARG A 52 10.53 -6.39 1.33
CA ARG A 52 11.19 -5.12 1.73
C ARG A 52 10.17 -4.06 2.14
N GLY A 53 9.08 -3.94 1.38
CA GLY A 53 7.99 -3.03 1.68
C GLY A 53 7.33 -3.33 3.02
N ILE A 54 7.04 -4.59 3.31
CA ILE A 54 6.45 -5.04 4.58
C ILE A 54 7.41 -4.77 5.74
N LYS A 55 8.69 -5.14 5.60
CA LYS A 55 9.72 -4.87 6.61
C LYS A 55 9.88 -3.38 6.92
N ASN A 56 9.75 -2.52 5.90
CA ASN A 56 9.79 -1.08 6.12
C ASN A 56 8.57 -0.54 6.87
N VAL A 57 7.40 -1.17 6.70
CA VAL A 57 6.22 -0.83 7.52
C VAL A 57 6.44 -1.24 8.96
N ASP A 58 6.92 -2.47 9.19
CA ASP A 58 7.19 -3.03 10.52
C ASP A 58 8.12 -2.15 11.38
N LYS A 59 9.18 -1.59 10.76
CA LYS A 59 10.08 -0.62 11.41
C LYS A 59 9.39 0.61 12.00
N THR A 60 8.22 0.98 11.48
CA THR A 60 7.47 2.16 11.92
C THR A 60 6.16 1.83 12.62
N LEU A 61 5.72 0.59 12.49
CA LEU A 61 4.47 0.07 12.99
C LEU A 61 4.65 -1.44 13.21
N PRO A 62 5.05 -1.85 14.42
CA PRO A 62 5.33 -3.25 14.71
C PRO A 62 4.15 -4.14 14.33
N LEU A 63 4.40 -5.14 13.49
CA LEU A 63 3.37 -6.05 13.00
C LEU A 63 3.17 -7.19 14.01
N HIS A 64 2.06 -7.13 14.73
CA HIS A 64 1.61 -8.19 15.63
C HIS A 64 0.34 -8.87 15.07
N GLY A 65 -0.04 -10.01 15.67
CA GLY A 65 -1.07 -10.92 15.14
C GLY A 65 -2.40 -10.23 14.84
N THR A 66 -2.95 -9.47 15.80
CA THR A 66 -4.27 -8.83 15.62
C THR A 66 -4.23 -7.68 14.59
N LEU A 67 -3.15 -6.89 14.51
CA LEU A 67 -3.04 -5.85 13.48
C LEU A 67 -2.97 -6.47 12.08
N MET A 68 -2.22 -7.57 11.93
CA MET A 68 -2.18 -8.31 10.67
C MET A 68 -3.55 -8.89 10.31
N GLU A 69 -4.33 -9.34 11.29
CA GLU A 69 -5.70 -9.80 11.08
C GLU A 69 -6.62 -8.67 10.62
N TRP A 70 -6.56 -7.49 11.25
CA TRP A 70 -7.33 -6.32 10.84
C TRP A 70 -7.03 -5.91 9.39
N ALA A 71 -5.75 -5.90 9.01
CA ALA A 71 -5.34 -5.63 7.64
C ALA A 71 -5.83 -6.70 6.66
N THR A 72 -5.87 -7.96 7.10
CA THR A 72 -6.36 -9.09 6.32
C THR A 72 -7.86 -8.99 6.06
N LEU A 73 -8.66 -8.70 7.09
CA LEU A 73 -10.09 -8.48 6.97
C LEU A 73 -10.41 -7.29 6.05
N LEU A 74 -9.65 -6.20 6.16
CA LEU A 74 -9.77 -5.05 5.26
C LEU A 74 -9.43 -5.40 3.81
N LEU A 75 -8.35 -6.15 3.57
CA LEU A 75 -8.01 -6.61 2.22
C LEU A 75 -9.06 -7.56 1.65
N GLN A 76 -9.59 -8.50 2.45
CA GLN A 76 -10.67 -9.38 2.03
C GLN A 76 -11.91 -8.57 1.62
N ALA A 77 -12.31 -7.58 2.43
CA ALA A 77 -13.40 -6.69 2.08
C ALA A 77 -13.13 -5.93 0.77
N ALA A 78 -11.91 -5.44 0.55
CA ALA A 78 -11.51 -4.81 -0.70
C ALA A 78 -11.59 -5.76 -1.90
N VAL A 79 -11.07 -6.98 -1.76
CA VAL A 79 -11.08 -8.01 -2.81
C VAL A 79 -12.50 -8.40 -3.19
N THR A 80 -13.37 -8.69 -2.22
CA THR A 80 -14.79 -9.05 -2.45
C THR A 80 -15.55 -7.95 -3.19
N ARG A 81 -15.16 -6.68 -3.00
CA ARG A 81 -15.76 -5.52 -3.68
C ARG A 81 -15.16 -5.22 -5.06
N GLY A 82 -14.14 -5.97 -5.48
CA GLY A 82 -13.35 -5.69 -6.68
C GLY A 82 -12.53 -4.40 -6.57
N ASP A 83 -12.23 -3.95 -5.35
CA ASP A 83 -11.53 -2.68 -5.09
C ASP A 83 -10.00 -2.83 -5.18
N ALA A 84 -9.47 -4.04 -4.95
CA ALA A 84 -8.05 -4.34 -4.99
C ALA A 84 -7.79 -5.83 -5.29
N PRO A 85 -6.66 -6.18 -5.94
CA PRO A 85 -6.23 -7.56 -6.06
C PRO A 85 -5.67 -8.10 -4.74
N GLN A 86 -5.71 -9.41 -4.56
CA GLN A 86 -5.12 -10.10 -3.42
C GLN A 86 -3.60 -10.22 -3.60
N THR A 87 -2.86 -9.21 -3.16
CA THR A 87 -1.38 -9.19 -3.24
C THR A 87 -0.76 -8.69 -1.94
N ALA A 88 0.51 -9.03 -1.71
CA ALA A 88 1.28 -8.51 -0.57
C ALA A 88 1.41 -6.99 -0.62
N HIS A 89 1.52 -6.41 -1.81
CA HIS A 89 1.46 -4.96 -1.99
C HIS A 89 0.17 -4.35 -1.42
N GLN A 90 -1.01 -4.92 -1.74
CA GLN A 90 -2.29 -4.41 -1.26
C GLN A 90 -2.52 -4.71 0.22
N TRP A 91 -2.06 -5.86 0.71
CA TRP A 91 -2.10 -6.17 2.15
C TRP A 91 -1.29 -5.16 2.97
N LYS A 92 -0.09 -4.80 2.51
CA LYS A 92 0.69 -3.72 3.11
C LYS A 92 -0.05 -2.38 3.08
N ASN A 93 -0.77 -2.07 2.00
CA ASN A 93 -1.60 -0.86 1.95
C ASN A 93 -2.81 -0.94 2.91
N ALA A 94 -3.37 -2.12 3.17
CA ALA A 94 -4.37 -2.32 4.22
C ALA A 94 -3.81 -1.99 5.61
N VAL A 95 -2.63 -2.52 5.95
CA VAL A 95 -1.93 -2.19 7.21
C VAL A 95 -1.73 -0.67 7.34
N LEU A 96 -1.23 -0.03 6.29
CA LEU A 96 -1.02 1.41 6.29
C LEU A 96 -2.34 2.17 6.43
N PHE A 97 -3.41 1.75 5.75
CA PHE A 97 -4.73 2.39 5.90
C PHE A 97 -5.26 2.28 7.33
N VAL A 98 -5.15 1.11 7.97
CA VAL A 98 -5.52 0.93 9.39
C VAL A 98 -4.76 1.92 10.26
N ALA A 99 -3.44 1.99 10.10
CA ALA A 99 -2.60 2.91 10.86
C ALA A 99 -2.98 4.38 10.66
N GLU A 100 -3.15 4.82 9.41
CA GLU A 100 -3.53 6.20 9.14
C GLU A 100 -4.96 6.50 9.59
N ALA A 101 -5.89 5.54 9.53
CA ALA A 101 -7.23 5.73 10.05
C ALA A 101 -7.22 5.96 11.57
N LEU A 102 -6.39 5.21 12.31
CA LEU A 102 -6.17 5.40 13.74
C LEU A 102 -5.50 6.75 14.04
N ARG A 103 -4.45 7.15 13.29
CA ARG A 103 -3.80 8.47 13.45
C ARG A 103 -4.76 9.63 13.24
N ASN A 104 -5.64 9.51 12.24
CA ASN A 104 -6.69 10.48 11.98
C ASN A 104 -7.78 10.52 13.07
N GLN A 105 -7.71 9.67 14.11
CA GLN A 105 -8.53 9.73 15.31
C GLN A 105 -7.72 10.17 16.54
N GLY A 106 -6.49 10.67 16.35
CA GLY A 106 -5.60 11.12 17.42
C GLY A 106 -4.85 9.99 18.13
N LEU A 107 -4.96 8.75 17.65
CA LEU A 107 -4.20 7.63 18.21
C LEU A 107 -2.79 7.58 17.61
N ARG A 108 -1.88 6.92 18.33
CA ARG A 108 -0.49 6.69 17.91
C ARG A 108 -0.28 5.19 17.71
N PRO A 109 -0.53 4.64 16.51
CA PRO A 109 -0.50 3.20 16.25
C PRO A 109 0.80 2.52 16.66
N GLU A 110 1.92 3.24 16.57
CA GLU A 110 3.24 2.75 16.98
C GLU A 110 3.37 2.52 18.49
N LEU A 111 2.45 3.03 19.31
CA LEU A 111 2.39 2.85 20.75
C LEU A 111 1.29 1.86 21.19
N LEU A 112 0.50 1.33 20.25
CA LEU A 112 -0.58 0.40 20.55
C LEU A 112 -0.03 -1.03 20.48
N ASP A 113 -0.31 -1.83 21.50
CA ASP A 113 0.12 -3.22 21.59
C ASP A 113 -1.00 -4.20 21.17
N GLU A 114 -0.66 -5.48 21.09
CA GLU A 114 -1.59 -6.56 20.75
C GLU A 114 -2.86 -6.55 21.62
N LEU A 115 -2.72 -6.30 22.92
CA LEU A 115 -3.85 -6.27 23.87
C LEU A 115 -4.83 -5.13 23.54
N TRP A 116 -4.32 -3.95 23.18
CA TRP A 116 -5.18 -2.85 22.75
C TRP A 116 -6.00 -3.24 21.52
N PHE A 117 -5.36 -3.83 20.50
CA PHE A 117 -6.07 -4.22 19.28
C PHE A 117 -7.11 -5.32 19.55
N GLN A 118 -6.81 -6.29 20.41
CA GLN A 118 -7.77 -7.32 20.82
C GLN A 118 -8.98 -6.74 21.56
N ALA A 119 -8.75 -5.82 22.50
CA ALA A 119 -9.82 -5.19 23.27
C ALA A 119 -10.69 -4.22 22.43
N ASN A 120 -10.14 -3.67 21.34
CA ASN A 120 -10.77 -2.62 20.54
C ASN A 120 -11.26 -3.11 19.16
N GLY A 121 -11.68 -4.38 19.05
CA GLY A 121 -12.19 -4.95 17.79
C GLY A 121 -13.33 -4.16 17.11
N HIS A 122 -14.12 -3.41 17.89
CA HIS A 122 -15.16 -2.53 17.35
C HIS A 122 -14.61 -1.37 16.48
N VAL A 123 -13.37 -0.93 16.72
CA VAL A 123 -12.70 0.11 15.93
C VAL A 123 -12.45 -0.37 14.51
N LEU A 124 -12.22 -1.67 14.29
CA LEU A 124 -12.08 -2.23 12.95
C LEU A 124 -13.33 -1.98 12.09
N GLN A 125 -14.53 -2.07 12.67
CA GLN A 125 -15.78 -1.80 11.94
C GLN A 125 -15.85 -0.35 11.46
N PHE A 126 -15.41 0.59 12.29
CA PHE A 126 -15.30 1.99 11.90
C PHE A 126 -14.28 2.21 10.77
N ILE A 127 -13.12 1.54 10.84
CA ILE A 127 -12.09 1.60 9.80
C ILE A 127 -12.62 1.03 8.47
N LEU A 128 -13.31 -0.12 8.51
CA LEU A 128 -13.94 -0.74 7.34
C LEU A 128 -14.99 0.19 6.72
N ALA A 129 -15.85 0.81 7.54
CA ALA A 129 -16.85 1.77 7.08
C ALA A 129 -16.21 2.99 6.40
N ARG A 130 -15.13 3.55 6.99
CA ARG A 130 -14.35 4.64 6.37
C ARG A 130 -13.76 4.23 5.03
N TYR A 131 -13.16 3.05 4.94
CA TYR A 131 -12.63 2.53 3.69
C TYR A 131 -13.71 2.46 2.60
N VAL A 132 -14.87 1.87 2.93
CA VAL A 132 -15.99 1.73 1.99
C VAL A 132 -16.50 3.09 1.51
N ALA A 133 -16.61 4.08 2.40
CA ALA A 133 -17.02 5.43 2.03
C ALA A 133 -16.03 6.08 1.06
N ILE A 134 -14.72 6.01 1.38
CA ILE A 134 -13.65 6.54 0.52
C ILE A 134 -13.65 5.85 -0.84
N SER A 135 -13.73 4.52 -0.88
CA SER A 135 -13.67 3.76 -2.13
C SER A 135 -14.90 4.02 -3.00
N LYS A 136 -16.09 4.15 -2.40
CA LYS A 136 -17.33 4.48 -3.12
C LYS A 136 -17.27 5.86 -3.76
N GLU A 137 -16.80 6.88 -3.02
CA GLU A 137 -16.66 8.23 -3.56
C GLU A 137 -15.63 8.28 -4.70
N ALA A 138 -14.48 7.63 -4.54
CA ALA A 138 -13.46 7.56 -5.58
C ALA A 138 -13.95 6.83 -6.84
N LYS A 139 -14.68 5.73 -6.70
CA LYS A 139 -15.30 5.03 -7.83
C LYS A 139 -16.26 5.94 -8.59
N PHE A 140 -17.13 6.64 -7.86
CA PHE A 140 -18.09 7.56 -8.45
C PHE A 140 -17.39 8.68 -9.23
N PHE A 141 -16.33 9.26 -8.65
CA PHE A 141 -15.51 10.26 -9.33
C PHE A 141 -14.90 9.71 -10.63
N VAL A 142 -14.20 8.58 -10.57
CA VAL A 142 -13.47 8.02 -11.72
C VAL A 142 -14.42 7.58 -12.83
N ALA A 143 -15.62 7.10 -12.48
CA ALA A 143 -16.65 6.76 -13.47
C ALA A 143 -17.13 7.98 -14.28
N GLN A 144 -17.16 9.17 -13.67
CA GLN A 144 -17.57 10.41 -14.34
C GLN A 144 -16.39 11.16 -14.97
N ARG A 145 -15.20 11.00 -14.40
CA ARG A 145 -13.99 11.74 -14.76
C ARG A 145 -12.81 10.78 -14.83
N PRO A 146 -12.70 9.98 -15.91
CA PRO A 146 -11.58 9.09 -16.09
C PRO A 146 -10.25 9.84 -16.00
N LEU A 147 -9.32 9.31 -15.21
CA LEU A 147 -7.97 9.87 -15.06
C LEU A 147 -7.00 9.13 -15.98
N PRO A 148 -5.95 9.80 -16.51
CA PRO A 148 -4.93 9.15 -17.34
C PRO A 148 -4.18 8.01 -16.64
N ALA A 149 -4.07 8.09 -15.31
CA ALA A 149 -3.54 7.05 -14.46
C ALA A 149 -4.26 7.08 -13.12
N PHE A 150 -4.33 5.93 -12.46
CA PHE A 150 -4.84 5.80 -11.10
C PHE A 150 -3.83 5.07 -10.22
N PHE A 151 -4.09 5.00 -8.93
CA PHE A 151 -3.34 4.11 -8.04
C PHE A 151 -3.53 2.65 -8.46
N THR A 152 -2.67 1.75 -7.99
CA THR A 152 -2.71 0.30 -8.28
C THR A 152 -3.95 -0.43 -7.74
N GLY A 153 -4.93 0.30 -7.23
CA GLY A 153 -6.18 -0.18 -6.64
C GLY A 153 -6.78 0.89 -5.72
N LEU A 154 -8.06 0.73 -5.38
CA LEU A 154 -8.77 1.65 -4.48
C LEU A 154 -8.27 1.55 -3.04
N LEU A 155 -7.76 0.40 -2.62
CA LEU A 155 -7.12 0.26 -1.30
C LEU A 155 -5.79 1.03 -1.22
N CYS A 156 -4.98 0.98 -2.27
CA CYS A 156 -3.78 1.81 -2.41
C CYS A 156 -4.14 3.30 -2.38
N PHE A 157 -5.17 3.71 -3.15
CA PHE A 157 -5.70 5.06 -3.09
C PHE A 157 -6.17 5.46 -1.69
N ALA A 158 -6.97 4.62 -1.02
CA ALA A 158 -7.54 4.94 0.30
C ALA A 158 -6.44 5.12 1.36
N SER A 159 -5.44 4.23 1.37
CA SER A 159 -4.25 4.35 2.23
C SER A 159 -3.51 5.67 1.95
N HIS A 160 -3.30 5.99 0.68
CA HIS A 160 -2.62 7.20 0.26
C HIS A 160 -3.39 8.48 0.65
N PHE A 161 -4.69 8.51 0.39
CA PHE A 161 -5.61 9.57 0.78
C PHE A 161 -5.63 9.77 2.30
N ALA A 162 -5.74 8.69 3.08
CA ALA A 162 -5.76 8.74 4.54
C ALA A 162 -4.50 9.40 5.11
N LYS A 163 -3.34 9.17 4.49
CA LYS A 163 -2.06 9.75 4.88
C LYS A 163 -1.91 11.23 4.54
N HIS A 164 -2.39 11.66 3.37
CA HIS A 164 -1.99 12.93 2.78
C HIS A 164 -3.10 13.97 2.68
N ALA A 165 -4.36 13.56 2.67
CA ALA A 165 -5.49 14.42 2.36
C ALA A 165 -6.42 14.65 3.56
N VAL A 166 -6.53 13.67 4.47
CA VAL A 166 -7.39 13.79 5.65
C VAL A 166 -6.91 14.89 6.58
N CYS A 167 -5.59 15.01 6.80
CA CYS A 167 -5.01 16.11 7.58
C CYS A 167 -5.20 17.50 6.94
N LEU A 168 -5.57 17.55 5.66
CA LEU A 168 -5.89 18.79 4.94
C LEU A 168 -7.40 19.07 4.91
N GLY A 169 -8.22 18.26 5.59
CA GLY A 169 -9.69 18.37 5.58
C GLY A 169 -10.31 18.09 4.22
N MET A 170 -9.63 17.36 3.33
CA MET A 170 -10.11 17.11 1.97
C MET A 170 -11.00 15.86 1.90
N THR A 171 -11.99 15.88 1.01
CA THR A 171 -12.70 14.66 0.58
C THR A 171 -11.92 13.90 -0.50
N PRO A 172 -12.20 12.60 -0.71
CA PRO A 172 -11.66 11.84 -1.84
C PRO A 172 -11.83 12.53 -3.20
N THR A 173 -13.00 13.11 -3.48
CA THR A 173 -13.27 13.87 -4.70
C THR A 173 -12.36 15.07 -4.83
N GLN A 174 -12.23 15.90 -3.78
CA GLN A 174 -11.36 17.07 -3.82
C GLN A 174 -9.89 16.68 -4.07
N TYR A 175 -9.47 15.55 -3.51
CA TYR A 175 -8.13 15.04 -3.69
C TYR A 175 -7.88 14.52 -5.12
N LEU A 176 -8.85 13.83 -5.71
CA LEU A 176 -8.78 13.39 -7.12
C LEU A 176 -8.89 14.55 -8.11
N LEU A 177 -9.60 15.63 -7.78
CA LEU A 177 -9.57 16.88 -8.55
C LEU A 177 -8.15 17.46 -8.60
N LYS A 178 -7.36 17.34 -7.52
CA LYS A 178 -5.94 17.74 -7.55
C LYS A 178 -5.11 16.86 -8.46
N ALA A 179 -5.35 15.56 -8.50
CA ALA A 179 -4.72 14.68 -9.49
C ALA A 179 -5.07 15.14 -10.92
N GLN A 180 -6.36 15.39 -11.19
CA GLN A 180 -6.84 15.86 -12.50
C GLN A 180 -6.17 17.18 -12.91
N GLU A 181 -6.11 18.16 -12.01
CA GLU A 181 -5.45 19.45 -12.25
C GLU A 181 -3.96 19.30 -12.58
N LEU A 182 -3.27 18.40 -11.89
CA LEU A 182 -1.84 18.14 -12.11
C LEU A 182 -1.59 17.46 -13.46
N PHE A 183 -2.47 16.57 -13.91
CA PHE A 183 -2.34 15.95 -15.23
C PHE A 183 -2.43 16.93 -16.40
N LEU A 184 -2.98 18.13 -16.19
CA LEU A 184 -2.99 19.21 -17.18
C LEU A 184 -1.65 19.96 -17.27
N GLN A 185 -0.72 19.72 -16.34
CA GLN A 185 0.58 20.36 -16.34
C GLN A 185 1.57 19.64 -17.24
N ARG A 186 2.58 20.36 -17.74
CA ARG A 186 3.68 19.74 -18.49
C ARG A 186 4.48 18.81 -17.56
N PRO A 187 4.61 17.51 -17.89
CA PRO A 187 5.40 16.59 -17.09
C PRO A 187 6.90 16.83 -17.27
N PHE A 188 7.68 16.42 -16.27
CA PHE A 188 9.14 16.29 -16.35
C PHE A 188 9.58 15.00 -15.62
N HIS A 189 10.84 14.60 -15.78
CA HIS A 189 11.37 13.40 -15.13
C HIS A 189 12.22 13.76 -13.91
N GLU A 190 12.05 13.02 -12.83
CA GLU A 190 12.83 13.15 -11.60
C GLU A 190 12.97 11.77 -10.95
N ASN A 191 14.19 11.34 -10.64
CA ASN A 191 14.48 10.04 -10.03
C ASN A 191 13.82 8.85 -10.76
N GLY A 192 13.87 8.87 -12.10
CA GLY A 192 13.27 7.84 -12.95
C GLY A 192 11.74 7.80 -12.95
N CYS A 193 11.06 8.79 -12.35
CA CYS A 193 9.60 8.90 -12.33
C CYS A 193 9.14 10.08 -13.19
N LYS A 194 7.97 9.95 -13.83
CA LYS A 194 7.28 11.07 -14.48
C LYS A 194 6.53 11.89 -13.42
N VAL A 195 6.77 13.20 -13.39
CA VAL A 195 6.32 14.09 -12.31
C VAL A 195 5.52 15.27 -12.85
N PHE A 196 4.46 15.63 -12.13
CA PHE A 196 3.63 16.81 -12.36
C PHE A 196 3.62 17.67 -11.10
N ARG A 197 3.75 18.99 -11.24
CA ARG A 197 3.77 19.92 -10.10
C ARG A 197 2.94 21.17 -10.38
N LYS A 198 2.22 21.64 -9.36
CA LYS A 198 1.52 22.94 -9.36
C LYS A 198 1.20 23.38 -7.94
N HIS A 199 1.48 24.64 -7.59
CA HIS A 199 1.13 25.24 -6.29
C HIS A 199 1.43 24.35 -5.06
N GLY A 200 2.65 23.81 -4.98
CA GLY A 200 3.08 22.94 -3.89
C GLY A 200 2.61 21.48 -3.99
N TRP A 201 1.60 21.18 -4.80
CA TRP A 201 1.18 19.81 -5.10
C TRP A 201 2.15 19.12 -6.04
N THR A 202 2.43 17.85 -5.76
CA THR A 202 3.29 17.00 -6.58
C THR A 202 2.65 15.64 -6.79
N LEU A 203 2.61 15.17 -8.04
CA LEU A 203 2.15 13.84 -8.44
C LEU A 203 3.29 13.11 -9.14
N TYR A 204 3.65 11.92 -8.63
CA TYR A 204 4.63 11.03 -9.24
C TYR A 204 3.90 9.83 -9.85
N LEU A 205 4.24 9.51 -11.10
CA LEU A 205 3.85 8.27 -11.75
C LEU A 205 5.00 7.27 -11.68
N ASN A 206 4.63 6.00 -11.65
CA ASN A 206 5.54 4.89 -11.80
C ASN A 206 5.12 4.09 -13.04
N ASP A 207 6.04 3.96 -13.98
CA ASP A 207 5.86 3.12 -15.16
C ASP A 207 6.22 1.69 -14.77
N ARG A 208 5.27 0.78 -14.94
CA ARG A 208 5.45 -0.65 -14.71
C ARG A 208 5.12 -1.42 -15.98
N PRO A 209 5.59 -2.67 -16.10
CA PRO A 209 5.25 -3.52 -17.25
C PRO A 209 3.73 -3.68 -17.47
N ASP A 210 2.94 -3.62 -16.40
CA ASP A 210 1.48 -3.76 -16.39
C ASP A 210 0.72 -2.43 -16.52
N GLY A 211 1.42 -1.29 -16.65
CA GLY A 211 0.81 0.01 -16.89
C GLY A 211 1.44 1.17 -16.13
N VAL A 212 0.82 2.34 -16.25
CA VAL A 212 1.25 3.58 -15.61
C VAL A 212 0.35 3.86 -14.41
N PHE A 213 0.95 3.97 -13.22
CA PHE A 213 0.21 4.15 -11.98
C PHE A 213 0.66 5.37 -11.19
N ILE A 214 -0.28 5.99 -10.47
CA ILE A 214 0.06 7.00 -9.47
C ILE A 214 0.82 6.31 -8.32
N LYS A 215 2.06 6.75 -8.10
CA LYS A 215 2.92 6.30 -7.00
C LYS A 215 2.65 7.09 -5.73
N THR A 216 2.53 8.42 -5.88
CA THR A 216 2.20 9.33 -4.77
C THR A 216 1.66 10.64 -5.32
N LEU A 217 0.78 11.27 -4.56
CA LEU A 217 0.22 12.59 -4.78
C LEU A 217 0.31 13.34 -3.45
N HIS A 218 0.92 14.51 -3.32
CA HIS A 218 0.90 15.17 -2.01
C HIS A 218 1.13 16.66 -2.13
N LEU A 219 0.66 17.39 -1.12
CA LEU A 219 1.04 18.77 -0.88
C LEU A 219 2.36 18.81 -0.11
N LYS A 220 3.35 19.53 -0.60
CA LYS A 220 4.60 19.79 0.12
C LYS A 220 4.32 20.42 1.49
N ALA A 221 5.03 19.99 2.53
CA ALA A 221 4.82 20.43 3.91
C ALA A 221 4.85 21.96 4.09
N ALA A 222 5.71 22.67 3.34
CA ALA A 222 5.79 24.13 3.37
C ALA A 222 4.50 24.86 2.93
N TYR A 223 3.57 24.14 2.29
CA TYR A 223 2.27 24.66 1.85
C TYR A 223 1.11 24.16 2.72
N HIS A 224 1.37 23.42 3.80
CA HIS A 224 0.31 22.99 4.71
C HIS A 224 -0.21 24.19 5.50
N PRO A 225 -1.52 24.29 5.75
CA PRO A 225 -2.07 25.30 6.64
C PRO A 225 -1.35 25.27 7.99
N LYS A 226 -0.91 26.43 8.48
CA LYS A 226 -0.38 26.56 9.83
C LYS A 226 -1.58 26.53 10.78
N HIS A 227 -1.73 25.43 11.51
CA HIS A 227 -2.68 25.32 12.61
C HIS A 227 -2.06 25.85 13.90
#